data_AF-A0A9D7M478-F1
#
_entry.id   AF-A0A9D7M478-F1
#
_cell.length_a   1.000
_cell.length_b   1.000
_cell.length_c   1.000
_cell.angle_alpha   90.00
_cell.angle_beta   90.00
_cell.angle_gamma   90.00
#
_symmetry.space_group_name_H-M   'P 1'
#
loop_
_entity.id
_entity.type
_entity.pdbx_description
1 polymer ?
#
loop_
_entity_poly.entity_id
_entity_poly.type
_entity_poly.pdbx_seq_one_letter_code
_entity_poly.pdbx_strand_id
1 'polypeptide(L)'
;MITLRKRQQRGVIKEQFITIGYKDETGKVIRLKLRRIVFNAEDGKQYVFITNNFKISAKEVAAIYKNRWMIETLFKQIKQNFPVRYFWGATPNAIKMQIYCVLIAQLLMVVIRKKSATKKSFANMITVIRLHLMSYIELLEFIKDTYKAWRRANPPLILNI
;
A
#
# COMPACT_ATOMS: atom_id res chain seq x y z
N MET A 1 38.94 0.41 30.00
CA MET A 1 37.92 -0.47 29.40
C MET A 1 37.03 0.36 28.48
N ILE A 2 37.19 0.26 27.16
CA ILE A 2 36.34 0.95 26.18
C ILE A 2 35.57 -0.15 25.43
N THR A 3 34.29 -0.30 25.76
CA THR A 3 33.40 -1.28 25.13
C THR A 3 33.13 -0.85 23.69
N LEU A 4 33.79 -1.52 22.73
CA LEU A 4 33.56 -1.34 21.30
C LEU A 4 32.09 -1.62 20.99
N ARG A 5 31.34 -0.54 20.72
CA ARG A 5 29.97 -0.58 20.19
C ARG A 5 30.03 -1.33 18.85
N LYS A 6 29.69 -2.63 18.85
CA LYS A 6 29.64 -3.47 17.64
C LYS A 6 28.87 -2.71 16.57
N ARG A 7 29.58 -2.29 15.51
CA ARG A 7 28.99 -1.82 14.24
C ARG A 7 28.00 -2.90 13.81
N GLN A 8 26.70 -2.69 14.04
CA GLN A 8 25.69 -3.64 13.61
C GLN A 8 25.76 -3.71 12.07
N GLN A 9 26.24 -4.84 11.55
CA GLN A 9 26.28 -5.10 10.13
C GLN A 9 24.84 -5.03 9.61
N ARG A 10 24.58 -4.05 8.74
CA ARG A 10 23.27 -3.83 8.11
C ARG A 10 23.13 -4.81 6.96
N GLY A 11 22.01 -5.54 6.90
CA GLY A 11 21.73 -6.49 5.83
C GLY A 11 21.43 -7.90 6.30
N VAL A 12 21.74 -8.87 5.47
CA VAL A 12 21.47 -10.29 5.71
C VAL A 12 22.46 -10.80 6.74
N ILE A 13 21.98 -11.13 7.94
CA ILE A 13 22.81 -11.62 9.04
C ILE A 13 23.14 -13.10 8.82
N LYS A 14 22.15 -13.88 8.38
CA LYS A 14 22.30 -15.33 8.28
C LYS A 14 21.35 -15.90 7.23
N GLU A 15 21.87 -16.84 6.46
CA GLU A 15 21.11 -17.63 5.51
C GLU A 15 21.27 -19.11 5.88
N GLN A 16 20.15 -19.83 5.97
CA GLN A 16 20.13 -21.25 6.33
C GLN A 16 19.17 -22.02 5.43
N PHE A 17 19.61 -23.16 4.92
CA PHE A 17 18.74 -24.11 4.23
C PHE A 17 18.16 -25.07 5.28
N ILE A 18 16.84 -25.10 5.39
CA ILE A 18 16.10 -25.92 6.36
C ILE A 18 15.30 -26.95 5.58
N THR A 19 15.23 -28.18 6.07
CA THR A 19 14.30 -29.17 5.53
C THR A 19 13.23 -29.44 6.58
N ILE A 20 11.98 -29.17 6.24
CA ILE A 20 10.82 -29.46 7.11
C ILE A 20 10.18 -30.74 6.58
N GLY A 21 10.08 -31.76 7.43
CA GLY A 21 9.27 -32.94 7.15
C GLY A 21 7.87 -32.71 7.69
N TYR A 22 6.84 -32.71 6.84
CA TYR A 22 5.44 -32.79 7.27
C TYR A 22 4.85 -34.11 6.82
N LYS A 23 3.94 -34.68 7.63
CA LYS A 23 3.14 -35.83 7.24
C LYS A 23 1.92 -35.31 6.51
N ASP A 24 1.74 -35.77 5.27
CA ASP A 24 0.52 -35.51 4.51
C ASP A 24 -0.66 -36.30 5.10
N GLU A 25 -1.89 -36.00 4.70
CA GLU A 25 -3.11 -36.71 5.16
C GLU A 25 -3.06 -38.24 4.88
N THR A 26 -2.21 -38.66 3.94
CA THR A 26 -1.93 -40.05 3.57
C THR A 26 -0.78 -40.71 4.35
N GLY A 27 -0.25 -40.05 5.40
CA GLY A 27 0.81 -40.58 6.27
C GLY A 27 2.22 -40.58 5.65
N LYS A 28 2.38 -40.09 4.42
CA LYS A 28 3.67 -40.00 3.73
C LYS A 28 4.46 -38.77 4.21
N VAL A 29 5.71 -38.97 4.62
CA VAL A 29 6.58 -37.88 5.10
C VAL A 29 7.17 -37.15 3.88
N ILE A 30 6.67 -35.95 3.60
CA ILE A 30 7.18 -35.09 2.54
C ILE A 30 8.20 -34.13 3.13
N ARG A 31 9.42 -34.12 2.57
CA ARG A 31 10.52 -33.24 2.97
C ARG A 31 10.53 -31.99 2.10
N LEU A 32 10.06 -30.86 2.63
CA LEU A 32 10.14 -29.55 2.00
C LEU A 32 11.48 -28.88 2.31
N LYS A 33 12.31 -28.65 1.29
CA LYS A 33 13.47 -27.77 1.39
C LYS A 33 12.97 -26.32 1.41
N LEU A 34 13.41 -25.56 2.39
CA LEU A 34 13.11 -24.16 2.59
C LEU A 34 14.39 -23.39 2.89
N ARG A 35 14.35 -22.08 2.70
CA ARG A 35 15.45 -21.17 2.97
C ARG A 35 15.00 -20.17 4.03
N ARG A 36 15.68 -20.17 5.17
CA ARG A 36 15.50 -19.19 6.23
C ARG A 36 16.53 -18.10 6.11
N ILE A 37 16.07 -16.86 6.17
CA ILE A 37 16.88 -15.66 5.99
C ILE A 37 16.62 -14.77 7.19
N VAL A 38 17.68 -14.45 7.94
CA VAL A 38 17.63 -13.52 9.06
C VAL A 38 18.12 -12.17 8.57
N PHE A 39 17.24 -11.17 8.59
CA PHE A 39 17.51 -9.83 8.10
C PHE A 39 17.43 -8.84 9.27
N ASN A 40 18.43 -7.95 9.38
CA ASN A 40 18.34 -6.83 10.32
C ASN A 40 17.74 -5.63 9.62
N ALA A 41 16.58 -5.17 10.08
CA ALA A 41 16.01 -3.93 9.57
C ALA A 41 16.74 -2.70 10.13
N GLU A 42 16.55 -1.57 9.45
CA GLU A 42 17.12 -0.27 9.85
C GLU A 42 16.60 0.19 11.22
N ASP A 43 15.41 -0.27 11.61
CA ASP A 43 14.79 -0.02 12.93
C ASP A 43 15.45 -0.81 14.09
N GLY A 44 16.54 -1.55 13.82
CA GLY A 44 17.23 -2.39 14.81
C GLY A 44 16.50 -3.70 15.15
N LYS A 45 15.37 -3.98 14.49
CA LYS A 45 14.60 -5.21 14.66
C LYS A 45 15.11 -6.31 13.71
N GLN A 46 15.22 -7.52 14.24
CA GLN A 46 15.54 -8.71 13.44
C GLN A 46 14.26 -9.34 12.89
N TYR A 47 14.22 -9.55 11.58
CA TYR A 47 13.16 -10.25 10.88
C TYR A 47 13.67 -11.59 10.38
N VAL A 48 12.86 -12.63 10.56
CA VAL A 48 13.14 -13.98 10.07
C VAL A 48 12.17 -14.29 8.95
N PHE A 49 12.68 -14.43 7.73
CA PHE A 49 11.92 -14.81 6.55
C PHE A 49 12.16 -16.27 6.20
N ILE A 50 11.13 -16.95 5.70
CA ILE A 50 11.22 -18.34 5.22
C ILE A 50 10.68 -18.34 3.79
N THR A 51 11.49 -18.78 2.82
CA THR A 51 11.10 -18.83 1.42
C THR A 51 11.39 -20.21 0.81
N ASN A 52 10.55 -20.65 -0.12
CA ASN A 52 10.81 -21.81 -0.98
C ASN A 52 11.61 -21.43 -2.24
N ASN A 53 11.89 -20.14 -2.44
CA ASN A 53 12.60 -19.65 -3.61
C ASN A 53 14.09 -19.49 -3.32
N PHE A 54 14.90 -20.32 -3.97
CA PHE A 54 16.34 -20.34 -3.83
C PHE A 54 17.09 -19.50 -4.88
N LYS A 55 16.38 -18.97 -5.90
CA LYS A 55 16.99 -18.24 -7.02
C LYS A 55 17.21 -16.75 -6.71
N ILE A 56 16.29 -16.15 -5.96
CA ILE A 56 16.32 -14.72 -5.62
C ILE A 56 17.30 -14.43 -4.48
N SER A 57 17.91 -13.26 -4.42
CA SER A 57 18.81 -12.89 -3.33
C SER A 57 18.05 -12.70 -2.01
N ALA A 58 18.74 -12.87 -0.88
CA ALA A 58 18.16 -12.65 0.44
C ALA A 58 17.64 -11.21 0.66
N LYS A 59 18.24 -10.22 -0.01
CA LYS A 59 17.77 -8.82 -0.01
C LYS A 59 16.46 -8.67 -0.79
N GLU A 60 16.31 -9.34 -1.93
CA GLU A 60 15.07 -9.35 -2.70
C GLU A 60 13.94 -10.05 -1.95
N VAL A 61 14.23 -11.16 -1.24
CA VAL A 61 13.25 -11.79 -0.34
C VAL A 61 12.77 -10.78 0.69
N ALA A 62 13.68 -10.09 1.38
CA ALA A 62 13.29 -9.06 2.35
C ALA A 62 12.45 -7.94 1.71
N ALA A 63 12.78 -7.50 0.49
CA ALA A 63 12.02 -6.49 -0.23
C ALA A 63 10.60 -6.98 -0.61
N ILE A 64 10.45 -8.21 -1.06
CA ILE A 64 9.15 -8.83 -1.35
C ILE A 64 8.30 -8.92 -0.07
N TYR A 65 8.89 -9.35 1.04
CA TYR A 65 8.19 -9.39 2.32
C TYR A 65 7.81 -8.00 2.83
N LYS A 66 8.63 -6.97 2.56
CA LYS A 66 8.26 -5.57 2.82
C LYS A 66 7.06 -5.12 1.96
N ASN A 67 7.04 -5.50 0.68
CA ASN A 67 5.92 -5.18 -0.21
C ASN A 67 4.62 -5.88 0.21
N ARG A 68 4.68 -7.02 0.92
CA ARG A 68 3.49 -7.67 1.46
C ARG A 68 2.71 -6.75 2.41
N TRP A 69 3.37 -5.91 3.21
CA TRP A 69 2.70 -4.93 4.07
C TRP A 69 1.96 -3.83 3.30
N MET A 70 2.32 -3.58 2.03
CA MET A 70 1.55 -2.65 1.19
C MET A 70 0.13 -3.15 0.95
N ILE A 71 -0.09 -4.47 0.93
CA ILE A 71 -1.42 -5.06 0.79
C ILE A 71 -2.30 -4.71 2.00
N GLU A 72 -1.77 -4.78 3.22
CA GLU A 72 -2.48 -4.37 4.43
C GLU A 72 -2.82 -2.88 4.41
N THR A 73 -1.88 -2.06 3.94
CA THR A 73 -2.10 -0.62 3.78
C THR A 73 -3.19 -0.33 2.76
N LEU A 74 -3.22 -1.06 1.64
CA LEU A 74 -4.29 -0.97 0.63
C LEU A 74 -5.65 -1.31 1.23
N PHE A 75 -5.77 -2.44 1.94
CA PHE A 75 -7.03 -2.82 2.58
C PHE A 75 -7.47 -1.83 3.66
N LYS A 76 -6.51 -1.27 4.41
CA LYS A 76 -6.79 -0.20 5.39
C LYS A 76 -7.35 1.04 4.69
N GLN A 77 -6.76 1.47 3.58
CA GLN A 77 -7.25 2.59 2.79
C GLN A 77 -8.64 2.33 2.22
N ILE A 78 -8.92 1.13 1.70
CA ILE A 78 -10.24 0.78 1.17
C ILE A 78 -11.30 0.88 2.29
N LYS A 79 -11.02 0.30 3.46
CA LYS A 79 -11.95 0.33 4.61
C LYS A 79 -12.17 1.72 5.19
N GLN A 80 -11.16 2.61 5.12
CA GLN A 80 -11.25 3.98 5.66
C GLN A 80 -11.96 4.95 4.70
N ASN A 81 -11.68 4.85 3.40
CA ASN A 81 -12.13 5.85 2.44
C ASN A 81 -13.49 5.52 1.80
N PHE A 82 -13.90 4.25 1.82
CA PHE A 82 -15.17 3.81 1.27
C PHE A 82 -16.07 3.32 2.39
N PRO A 83 -17.36 3.70 2.41
CA PRO A 83 -18.32 3.18 3.37
C PRO A 83 -18.70 1.73 3.02
N VAL A 84 -17.74 0.80 3.11
CA VAL A 84 -17.97 -0.64 2.88
C VAL A 84 -18.86 -1.25 3.98
N ARG A 85 -19.22 -0.48 5.02
CA ARG A 85 -20.18 -0.88 6.06
C ARG A 85 -21.64 -0.73 5.65
N TYR A 86 -21.93 0.12 4.66
CA TYR A 86 -23.29 0.38 4.21
C TYR A 86 -23.43 -0.12 2.78
N PHE A 87 -24.06 -1.29 2.62
CA PHE A 87 -24.36 -1.86 1.32
C PHE A 87 -25.70 -1.29 0.84
N TRP A 88 -25.75 -0.81 -0.41
CA TRP A 88 -26.98 -0.29 -1.01
C TRP A 88 -27.99 -1.40 -1.38
N GLY A 89 -27.59 -2.66 -1.30
CA GLY A 89 -28.45 -3.82 -1.51
C GLY A 89 -27.93 -5.04 -0.76
N ALA A 90 -28.85 -5.87 -0.27
CA ALA A 90 -28.54 -7.09 0.48
C ALA A 90 -28.22 -8.30 -0.43
N THR A 91 -28.30 -8.15 -1.76
CA THR A 91 -28.02 -9.25 -2.68
C THR A 91 -26.51 -9.48 -2.83
N PRO A 92 -26.05 -10.73 -2.92
CA PRO A 92 -24.62 -11.03 -3.12
C PRO A 92 -24.03 -10.37 -4.37
N ASN A 93 -24.82 -10.19 -5.42
CA ASN A 93 -24.39 -9.54 -6.65
C ASN A 93 -24.18 -8.02 -6.47
N ALA A 94 -25.07 -7.35 -5.72
CA ALA A 94 -24.92 -5.92 -5.42
C ALA A 94 -23.65 -5.66 -4.61
N ILE A 95 -23.34 -6.52 -3.64
CA ILE A 95 -22.11 -6.44 -2.84
C ILE A 95 -20.88 -6.63 -3.72
N LYS A 96 -20.87 -7.62 -4.62
CA LYS A 96 -19.76 -7.85 -5.57
C LYS A 96 -19.53 -6.62 -6.46
N MET A 97 -20.60 -6.06 -7.03
CA MET A 97 -20.52 -4.86 -7.86
C MET A 97 -19.98 -3.66 -7.08
N GLN A 98 -20.44 -3.45 -5.84
CA GLN A 98 -19.94 -2.38 -4.98
C GLN A 98 -18.42 -2.53 -4.72
N ILE A 99 -17.95 -3.75 -4.46
CA ILE A 99 -16.52 -4.02 -4.28
C ILE A 99 -15.74 -3.71 -5.57
N TYR A 100 -16.22 -4.14 -6.73
CA TYR A 100 -15.56 -3.82 -8.01
C TYR A 100 -15.48 -2.32 -8.27
N CYS A 101 -16.56 -1.57 -8.04
CA CYS A 101 -16.57 -0.11 -8.18
C CYS A 101 -15.56 0.56 -7.23
N VAL A 102 -15.47 0.11 -5.97
CA VAL A 102 -14.51 0.61 -4.99
C VAL A 102 -13.06 0.33 -5.42
N LEU A 103 -12.78 -0.86 -5.96
CA LEU A 103 -11.45 -1.20 -6.47
C LEU A 103 -11.04 -0.34 -7.67
N ILE A 104 -11.97 -0.12 -8.61
CA ILE A 104 -11.75 0.75 -9.78
C ILE A 104 -11.50 2.19 -9.33
N ALA A 105 -12.35 2.73 -8.44
CA ALA A 105 -12.18 4.07 -7.89
C ALA A 105 -10.83 4.22 -7.18
N GLN A 106 -10.44 3.25 -6.34
CA GLN A 106 -9.14 3.25 -5.66
C GLN A 106 -7.96 3.28 -6.65
N LEU A 107 -8.04 2.51 -7.73
CA LEU A 107 -7.00 2.52 -8.77
C LEU A 107 -6.91 3.89 -9.46
N LEU A 108 -8.05 4.47 -9.85
CA LEU A 108 -8.10 5.80 -10.45
C LEU A 108 -7.51 6.87 -9.52
N MET A 109 -7.84 6.82 -8.22
CA MET A 109 -7.28 7.72 -7.22
C MET A 109 -5.75 7.62 -7.13
N VAL A 110 -5.19 6.41 -7.18
CA VAL A 110 -3.73 6.20 -7.20
C VAL A 110 -3.10 6.79 -8.45
N VAL A 111 -3.72 6.59 -9.61
CA VAL A 111 -3.24 7.15 -10.90
C VAL A 111 -3.25 8.68 -10.87
N ILE A 112 -4.35 9.28 -10.40
CA ILE A 112 -4.50 10.73 -10.28
C ILE A 112 -3.45 11.29 -9.31
N ARG A 113 -3.26 10.66 -8.16
CA ARG A 113 -2.23 11.06 -7.20
C ARG A 113 -0.83 11.03 -7.82
N LYS A 114 -0.52 9.99 -8.60
CA LYS A 114 0.78 9.85 -9.28
C LYS A 114 0.98 10.93 -10.35
N LYS A 115 -0.05 11.23 -11.15
CA LYS A 115 -0.02 12.29 -12.18
C LYS A 115 0.06 13.71 -11.58
N SER A 116 -0.61 13.93 -10.46
CA SER A 116 -0.73 15.25 -9.84
C SER A 116 0.50 15.62 -9.00
N ALA A 117 1.40 14.67 -8.69
CA ALA A 117 2.64 14.88 -7.91
C ALA A 117 2.42 15.62 -6.58
N THR A 118 1.22 15.53 -6.00
CA THR A 118 0.83 16.29 -4.83
C THR A 118 1.27 15.60 -3.54
N LYS A 119 1.65 16.39 -2.53
CA LYS A 119 1.98 15.93 -1.17
C LYS A 119 0.74 15.79 -0.27
N LYS A 120 -0.47 16.06 -0.79
CA LYS A 120 -1.72 15.97 -0.02
C LYS A 120 -2.02 14.54 0.43
N SER A 121 -2.60 14.41 1.62
CA SER A 121 -3.08 13.12 2.15
C SER A 121 -4.13 12.50 1.23
N PHE A 122 -4.14 11.16 1.14
CA PHE A 122 -5.06 10.41 0.30
C PHE A 122 -6.53 10.66 0.66
N ALA A 123 -6.85 10.75 1.96
CA ALA A 123 -8.19 11.05 2.44
C ALA A 123 -8.66 12.45 2.00
N ASN A 124 -7.81 13.47 2.14
CA ASN A 124 -8.13 14.82 1.69
C ASN A 124 -8.38 14.87 0.18
N MET A 125 -7.60 14.12 -0.61
CA MET A 125 -7.81 14.05 -2.06
C MET A 125 -9.19 13.46 -2.40
N ILE A 126 -9.60 12.39 -1.72
CA ILE A 126 -10.93 11.78 -1.93
C ILE A 126 -12.04 12.76 -1.55
N THR A 127 -11.94 13.44 -0.40
CA THR A 127 -12.94 14.43 0.01
C THR A 127 -13.04 15.58 -0.99
N VAL A 128 -11.92 16.10 -1.46
CA VAL A 128 -11.87 17.19 -2.44
C VAL A 128 -12.50 16.76 -3.76
N ILE A 129 -12.16 15.58 -4.27
CA ILE A 129 -12.78 15.05 -5.50
C ILE A 129 -14.28 14.82 -5.30
N ARG A 130 -14.70 14.31 -4.15
CA ARG A 130 -16.11 14.10 -3.83
C ARG A 130 -16.91 15.41 -3.80
N LEU A 131 -16.33 16.48 -3.25
CA LEU A 131 -16.97 17.81 -3.20
C LEU A 131 -17.04 18.48 -4.58
N HIS A 132 -16.03 18.27 -5.41
CA HIS A 132 -15.90 18.94 -6.72
C HIS A 132 -16.28 18.07 -7.91
N LEU A 133 -16.88 16.89 -7.67
CA LEU A 133 -17.31 15.98 -8.74
C LEU A 133 -18.34 16.61 -9.68
N MET A 134 -19.14 17.54 -9.16
CA MET A 134 -20.17 18.28 -9.91
C MET A 134 -19.66 19.60 -10.50
N SER A 135 -18.40 19.95 -10.30
CA SER A 135 -17.82 21.20 -10.80
C SER A 135 -17.06 20.99 -12.11
N TYR A 136 -17.25 21.89 -13.08
CA TYR A 136 -16.48 21.92 -14.33
C TYR A 136 -15.08 22.53 -14.12
N ILE A 137 -14.26 21.87 -13.31
CA ILE A 137 -12.88 22.31 -13.01
C ILE A 137 -11.92 21.23 -13.48
N GLU A 138 -10.79 21.61 -14.08
CA GLU A 138 -9.73 20.67 -14.41
C GLU A 138 -9.19 19.98 -13.15
N LEU A 139 -9.58 18.72 -12.97
CA LEU A 139 -9.31 17.94 -11.76
C LEU A 139 -7.81 17.87 -11.41
N LEU A 140 -6.96 17.76 -12.42
CA LEU A 140 -5.50 17.65 -12.23
C LEU A 140 -4.88 18.96 -11.75
N GLU A 141 -5.35 20.11 -12.23
CA GLU A 141 -4.90 21.42 -11.78
C GLU A 141 -5.41 21.72 -10.37
N PHE A 142 -6.67 21.36 -10.10
CA PHE A 142 -7.30 21.53 -8.79
C PHE A 142 -6.66 20.68 -7.68
N ILE A 143 -6.25 19.45 -7.99
CA ILE A 143 -5.54 18.60 -7.01
C ILE A 143 -4.11 19.12 -6.74
N LYS A 144 -3.46 19.73 -7.73
CA LYS A 144 -2.15 20.38 -7.58
C LYS A 144 -2.25 21.62 -6.71
N ASP A 145 -3.17 22.53 -7.04
CA ASP A 145 -3.37 23.78 -6.32
C ASP A 145 -4.87 24.14 -6.26
N THR A 146 -5.47 23.83 -5.12
CA THR A 146 -6.90 24.05 -4.85
C THR A 146 -7.27 25.53 -4.89
N TYR A 147 -6.33 26.42 -4.54
CA TYR A 147 -6.61 27.85 -4.44
C TYR A 147 -6.46 28.54 -5.80
N LYS A 148 -5.44 28.17 -6.57
CA LYS A 148 -5.18 28.74 -7.90
C LYS A 148 -6.24 28.32 -8.92
N ALA A 149 -6.66 27.05 -8.91
CA ALA A 149 -7.71 26.56 -9.81
C ALA A 149 -9.09 27.18 -9.48
N TRP A 150 -9.41 27.36 -8.20
CA TRP A 150 -10.65 28.06 -7.80
C TRP A 150 -10.66 29.54 -8.21
N ARG A 151 -9.55 30.28 -7.99
CA ARG A 151 -9.45 31.69 -8.42
C ARG A 151 -9.53 31.89 -9.93
N ARG A 152 -9.17 30.88 -10.72
CA ARG A 152 -9.27 30.95 -12.19
C ARG A 152 -10.70 30.73 -12.67
N ALA A 153 -11.44 29.85 -11.99
CA ALA A 153 -12.86 29.59 -12.27
C ALA A 153 -13.78 30.71 -11.74
N ASN A 154 -13.43 31.31 -10.60
CA ASN A 154 -14.10 32.49 -10.02
C ASN A 154 -13.10 33.65 -9.91
N PRO A 155 -12.88 34.42 -10.99
CA PRO A 155 -12.14 35.66 -10.87
C PRO A 155 -12.88 36.61 -9.91
N PRO A 156 -12.17 37.33 -9.03
CA PRO A 156 -12.81 38.32 -8.18
C PRO A 156 -13.52 39.35 -9.06
N LEU A 157 -14.80 39.60 -8.79
CA LEU A 157 -15.54 40.69 -9.41
C LEU A 157 -14.80 41.98 -9.06
N ILE A 158 -14.17 42.60 -10.07
CA ILE A 158 -13.66 43.95 -9.94
C ILE A 158 -14.90 44.84 -9.84
N LEU A 159 -15.30 45.19 -8.60
CA LEU A 159 -16.18 46.34 -8.40
C LEU A 159 -15.38 47.56 -8.86
N ASN A 160 -15.66 48.03 -10.07
CA ASN A 160 -15.32 49.40 -10.46
C ASN A 160 -16.24 50.32 -9.65
N ILE A 161 -15.73 50.78 -8.50
CA ILE A 161 -16.15 52.02 -7.86
C ILE A 161 -15.12 53.08 -8.26
#